data_AF-A0A967GT33-F1
#
_entry.id   AF-A0A967GT33-F1
#
_cell.length_a   1.000
_cell.length_b   1.000
_cell.length_c   1.000
_cell.angle_alpha   90.00
_cell.angle_beta   90.00
_cell.angle_gamma   90.00
#
_symmetry.space_group_name_H-M   'P 1'
#
loop_
_entity.id
_entity.type
_entity.pdbx_description
1 polymer ?
#
loop_
_entity_poly.entity_id
_entity_poly.type
_entity_poly.pdbx_seq_one_letter_code
_entity_poly.pdbx_strand_id
1 'polypeptide(L)'
;MTPQVLGPFAANVPAIATLPDGRRYIQIEEQRQNIMVRNQEYDDPAWTGNLYSVTPGQTDPVGGATADKVIPTASLGTHFIKQNPTYDGASYYTHSVFAKANGYRYIRVWLPSANFVGTPWANFDLQTGTVTLTGGGVIEMIDCGGGWYRCSVTALSDVGGNTKTDISILDNSQNQTFTGDGTSGVDLWMSQVEIGQFPSSPIHTVAAAVTRNIDSLIYPASAVPERFRIGEGKVNTVPFWATNEDTFNFFWELYDAGVPSAGRTYQLYDHSITSIKIQTSNGGTILHVLAPCTVARQAEQENTHRADAGNLTLAGYAAGDGTIAGTPWDQYPTPASLLYYGMNRNSQHQFNGLLSEAYVP
;
A
#
# COMPACT_ATOMS: atom_id res chain seq x y z
N MET A 1 12.25 -5.60 0.19
CA MET A 1 11.80 -5.84 -1.20
C MET A 1 12.40 -4.75 -2.08
N THR A 2 12.99 -5.11 -3.21
CA THR A 2 13.61 -4.23 -4.21
C THR A 2 12.64 -4.02 -5.40
N PRO A 3 12.86 -2.99 -6.25
CA PRO A 3 11.90 -1.93 -6.53
C PRO A 3 10.65 -2.38 -7.31
N GLN A 4 9.50 -1.87 -6.87
CA GLN A 4 8.22 -2.04 -7.54
C GLN A 4 8.11 -1.05 -8.70
N VAL A 5 8.22 -1.54 -9.93
CA VAL A 5 7.87 -0.73 -11.11
C VAL A 5 6.35 -0.67 -11.17
N LEU A 6 5.79 0.40 -10.59
CA LEU A 6 4.36 0.67 -10.60
C LEU A 6 3.95 1.10 -12.01
N GLY A 7 2.97 0.40 -12.61
CA GLY A 7 2.36 0.77 -13.88
C GLY A 7 1.57 2.08 -13.81
N PRO A 8 1.00 2.57 -14.93
CA PRO A 8 0.44 3.91 -15.03
C PRO A 8 -0.70 4.13 -14.01
N PHE A 9 -0.50 5.11 -13.13
CA PHE A 9 -1.41 5.54 -12.06
C PHE A 9 -2.66 6.29 -12.58
N ALA A 10 -3.31 5.78 -13.63
CA ALA A 10 -4.53 6.39 -14.14
C ALA A 10 -5.69 6.14 -13.17
N ALA A 11 -6.52 7.15 -12.92
CA ALA A 11 -7.73 7.01 -12.12
C ALA A 11 -8.62 5.89 -12.68
N ASN A 12 -9.12 5.00 -11.81
CA ASN A 12 -9.94 3.85 -12.14
C ASN A 12 -9.26 2.77 -13.01
N VAL A 13 -7.92 2.74 -13.09
CA VAL A 13 -7.17 1.63 -13.69
C VAL A 13 -6.55 0.81 -12.57
N PRO A 14 -6.79 -0.52 -12.51
CA PRO A 14 -6.14 -1.37 -11.52
C PRO A 14 -4.63 -1.24 -11.62
N ALA A 15 -3.96 -1.00 -10.49
CA ALA A 15 -2.50 -0.96 -10.46
C ALA A 15 -1.97 -2.39 -10.67
N ILE A 16 -1.55 -2.67 -11.90
CA ILE A 16 -0.88 -3.92 -12.27
C ILE A 16 0.62 -3.68 -12.15
N ALA A 17 1.30 -4.49 -11.34
CA ALA A 17 2.75 -4.43 -11.20
C ALA A 17 3.36 -5.84 -11.26
N THR A 18 4.69 -5.88 -11.31
CA THR A 18 5.45 -7.12 -11.53
C THR A 18 6.41 -7.34 -10.38
N LEU A 19 6.41 -8.55 -9.82
CA LEU A 19 7.36 -9.00 -8.80
C LEU A 19 8.77 -9.17 -9.41
N PRO A 20 9.84 -9.17 -8.59
CA PRO A 20 11.20 -9.38 -9.07
C PRO A 20 11.43 -10.69 -9.85
N ASP A 21 10.57 -11.68 -9.65
CA ASP A 21 10.58 -12.97 -10.34
C ASP A 21 9.76 -12.99 -11.65
N GLY A 22 9.20 -11.85 -12.05
CA GLY A 22 8.43 -11.70 -13.30
C GLY A 22 6.93 -11.99 -13.17
N ARG A 23 6.43 -12.42 -12.01
CA ARG A 23 4.99 -12.61 -11.78
C ARG A 23 4.26 -11.27 -11.77
N ARG A 24 3.07 -11.20 -12.38
CA ARG A 24 2.21 -10.00 -12.32
C ARG A 24 1.21 -10.10 -11.17
N TYR A 25 0.89 -8.97 -10.57
CA TYR A 25 -0.12 -8.86 -9.53
C TYR A 25 -1.06 -7.68 -9.79
N ILE A 26 -2.27 -7.78 -9.23
CA ILE A 26 -3.20 -6.65 -9.11
C ILE A 26 -3.08 -6.13 -7.68
N GLN A 27 -2.78 -4.85 -7.53
CA GLN A 27 -2.84 -4.16 -6.25
C GLN A 27 -4.30 -3.75 -6.00
N ILE A 28 -4.87 -4.29 -4.92
CA ILE A 28 -6.21 -3.95 -4.43
C ILE A 28 -6.03 -3.05 -3.21
N GLU A 29 -6.54 -1.84 -3.28
CA GLU A 29 -6.41 -0.84 -2.23
C GLU A 29 -7.76 -0.47 -1.62
N GLU A 30 -7.75 -0.22 -0.32
CA GLU A 30 -8.89 0.31 0.39
C GLU A 30 -9.20 1.77 0.04
N GLN A 31 -10.34 2.26 0.51
CA GLN A 31 -10.70 3.67 0.39
C GLN A 31 -9.65 4.54 1.10
N ARG A 32 -9.16 5.56 0.39
CA ARG A 32 -8.18 6.51 0.91
C ARG A 32 -8.52 7.92 0.51
N GLN A 33 -8.16 8.87 1.35
CA GLN A 33 -8.33 10.28 1.08
C GLN A 33 -6.99 10.98 1.27
N ASN A 34 -6.59 11.75 0.26
CA ASN A 34 -5.47 12.66 0.39
C ASN A 34 -5.98 13.98 0.96
N ILE A 35 -5.46 14.37 2.12
CA ILE A 35 -5.83 15.61 2.82
C ILE A 35 -5.00 16.82 2.39
N MET A 36 -4.00 16.62 1.53
CA MET A 36 -3.32 17.70 0.81
C MET A 36 -4.20 18.16 -0.35
N VAL A 37 -4.12 19.44 -0.71
CA VAL A 37 -4.78 19.99 -1.91
C VAL A 37 -3.73 20.41 -2.93
N ARG A 38 -4.09 20.63 -4.21
CA ARG A 38 -3.16 21.14 -5.23
C ARG A 38 -1.86 20.35 -5.28
N ASN A 39 -1.95 19.03 -5.14
CA ASN A 39 -0.79 18.23 -4.74
C ASN A 39 0.23 17.93 -5.84
N GLN A 40 -0.01 18.46 -7.04
CA GLN A 40 0.92 18.50 -8.18
C GLN A 40 1.41 19.92 -8.48
N GLU A 41 0.80 20.95 -7.87
CA GLU A 41 0.94 22.37 -8.23
C GLU A 41 1.58 23.12 -7.06
N TYR A 42 2.89 22.95 -6.87
CA TYR A 42 3.65 23.54 -5.76
C TYR A 42 3.82 25.06 -5.89
N ASP A 43 3.49 25.62 -7.05
CA ASP A 43 3.39 27.06 -7.31
C ASP A 43 2.04 27.67 -6.89
N ASP A 44 1.04 26.86 -6.53
CA ASP A 44 -0.26 27.34 -6.04
C ASP A 44 -0.16 27.94 -4.63
N PRO A 45 -0.92 29.02 -4.30
CA PRO A 45 -0.92 29.64 -2.98
C PRO A 45 -1.32 28.73 -1.80
N ALA A 46 -1.92 27.56 -2.05
CA ALA A 46 -2.13 26.54 -1.02
C ALA A 46 -0.81 26.05 -0.40
N TRP A 47 0.27 26.10 -1.18
CA TRP A 47 1.62 25.82 -0.72
C TRP A 47 2.29 27.09 -0.20
N THR A 48 2.71 27.02 1.06
CA THR A 48 3.48 28.08 1.72
C THR A 48 4.85 27.52 2.09
N GLY A 49 5.75 28.34 2.63
CA GLY A 49 7.07 27.84 2.99
C GLY A 49 8.04 28.94 3.40
N ASN A 50 9.32 28.62 3.32
CA ASN A 50 10.40 29.55 3.62
C ASN A 50 11.50 29.43 2.56
N LEU A 51 11.96 30.57 2.06
CA LEU A 51 13.12 30.70 1.17
C LEU A 51 13.09 29.74 -0.03
N TYR A 52 11.96 29.65 -0.74
CA TYR A 52 11.84 28.84 -1.95
C TYR A 52 11.22 29.65 -3.10
N SER A 53 11.47 29.19 -4.31
CA SER A 53 10.69 29.51 -5.51
C SER A 53 10.33 28.22 -6.25
N VAL A 54 9.39 28.29 -7.18
CA VAL A 54 8.90 27.13 -7.94
C VAL A 54 8.97 27.40 -9.44
N THR A 55 9.40 26.41 -10.20
CA THR A 55 9.31 26.38 -11.67
C THR A 55 8.43 25.19 -12.08
N PRO A 56 7.20 25.43 -12.54
CA PRO A 56 6.29 24.34 -12.85
C PRO A 56 6.63 23.63 -14.17
N GLY A 57 6.00 22.47 -14.41
CA GLY A 57 6.00 21.80 -15.71
C GLY A 57 7.20 20.90 -16.01
N GLN A 58 7.82 20.34 -14.97
CA GLN A 58 8.82 19.28 -15.10
C GLN A 58 8.17 17.95 -15.51
N THR A 59 8.95 17.08 -16.14
CA THR A 59 8.48 15.74 -16.51
C THR A 59 8.23 14.90 -15.28
N ASP A 60 6.98 14.47 -15.08
CA ASP A 60 6.57 13.65 -13.96
C ASP A 60 6.96 12.15 -14.14
N PRO A 61 6.85 11.31 -13.10
CA PRO A 61 7.23 9.89 -13.18
C PRO A 61 6.44 9.06 -14.21
N VAL A 62 5.29 9.55 -14.66
CA VAL A 62 4.45 8.86 -15.66
C VAL A 62 4.61 9.42 -17.08
N GLY A 63 5.53 10.37 -17.27
CA GLY A 63 5.88 10.96 -18.56
C GLY A 63 5.02 12.17 -18.96
N GLY A 64 4.16 12.66 -18.08
CA GLY A 64 3.47 13.94 -18.24
C GLY A 64 4.37 15.12 -17.85
N ALA A 65 3.79 16.32 -17.79
CA ALA A 65 4.49 17.55 -17.41
C ALA A 65 3.81 18.22 -16.19
N THR A 66 3.51 17.41 -15.16
CA THR A 66 2.77 17.85 -13.97
C THR A 66 3.60 17.93 -12.69
N ALA A 67 4.92 17.70 -12.78
CA ALA A 67 5.82 17.88 -11.64
C ALA A 67 6.36 19.30 -11.60
N ASP A 68 6.79 19.76 -10.42
CA ASP A 68 7.33 21.09 -10.24
C ASP A 68 8.72 21.06 -9.64
N LYS A 69 9.59 21.96 -10.09
CA LYS A 69 10.92 22.15 -9.51
C LYS A 69 10.84 23.16 -8.37
N VAL A 70 11.17 22.74 -7.16
CA VAL A 70 11.29 23.61 -5.97
C VAL A 70 12.75 24.00 -5.76
N ILE A 71 13.01 25.30 -5.66
CA ILE A 71 14.34 25.91 -5.74
C ILE A 71 14.62 26.69 -4.43
N PRO A 72 15.63 26.30 -3.63
CA PRO A 72 16.14 27.11 -2.53
C PRO A 72 16.63 28.49 -3.02
N THR A 73 16.20 29.57 -2.36
CA THR A 73 16.68 30.92 -2.70
C THR A 73 18.13 31.14 -2.26
N ALA A 74 18.78 32.17 -2.80
CA ALA A 74 20.15 32.55 -2.44
C ALA A 74 20.28 33.31 -1.10
N SER A 75 19.44 32.98 -0.13
CA SER A 75 19.44 33.55 1.22
C SER A 75 19.77 32.48 2.25
N LEU A 76 20.56 32.84 3.27
CA LEU A 76 20.88 31.92 4.36
C LEU A 76 19.63 31.61 5.19
N GLY A 77 19.27 30.33 5.28
CA GLY A 77 18.19 29.88 6.14
C GLY A 77 17.78 28.44 5.87
N THR A 78 16.63 28.05 6.39
CA THR A 78 16.02 26.75 6.08
C THR A 78 15.11 26.87 4.87
N HIS A 79 15.14 25.88 3.99
CA HIS A 79 14.39 25.89 2.75
C HIS A 79 13.33 24.79 2.79
N PHE A 80 12.06 25.16 2.82
CA PHE A 80 10.96 24.20 2.88
C PHE A 80 9.71 24.72 2.22
N ILE A 81 8.89 23.78 1.78
CA ILE A 81 7.54 23.99 1.27
C ILE A 81 6.57 23.12 2.06
N LYS A 82 5.37 23.63 2.33
CA LYS A 82 4.41 23.00 3.25
C LYS A 82 2.96 23.29 2.92
N GLN A 83 2.10 22.44 3.44
CA GLN A 83 0.72 22.80 3.74
C GLN A 83 0.45 22.62 5.23
N ASN A 84 -0.76 22.98 5.61
CA ASN A 84 -1.25 22.90 6.97
C ASN A 84 -2.51 22.03 6.98
N PRO A 85 -2.40 20.70 6.80
CA PRO A 85 -3.55 19.81 6.89
C PRO A 85 -4.02 19.67 8.35
N THR A 86 -5.24 19.19 8.53
CA THR A 86 -5.81 18.88 9.85
C THR A 86 -5.70 17.38 10.10
N TYR A 87 -5.14 17.03 11.27
CA TYR A 87 -4.98 15.65 11.72
C TYR A 87 -6.00 15.31 12.80
N ASP A 88 -6.46 14.06 12.80
CA ASP A 88 -7.15 13.44 13.92
C ASP A 88 -6.14 12.87 14.92
N GLY A 89 -6.51 12.77 16.19
CA GLY A 89 -5.70 12.10 17.21
C GLY A 89 -5.81 10.56 17.11
N ALA A 90 -4.86 9.85 17.69
CA ALA A 90 -4.82 8.39 17.78
C ALA A 90 -4.97 7.66 16.42
N SER A 91 -4.48 8.26 15.33
CA SER A 91 -4.62 7.74 13.97
C SER A 91 -3.26 7.64 13.29
N TYR A 92 -3.02 6.56 12.53
CA TYR A 92 -1.82 6.48 11.71
C TYR A 92 -1.99 7.33 10.46
N TYR A 93 -1.03 8.23 10.22
CA TYR A 93 -0.93 8.98 8.98
C TYR A 93 0.34 8.61 8.25
N THR A 94 0.26 8.60 6.93
CA THR A 94 1.42 8.49 6.04
C THR A 94 1.54 9.75 5.21
N HIS A 95 2.68 10.42 5.27
CA HIS A 95 3.08 11.49 4.35
C HIS A 95 4.00 10.88 3.30
N SER A 96 3.63 10.96 2.03
CA SER A 96 4.45 10.52 0.89
C SER A 96 4.59 11.61 -0.16
N VAL A 97 5.70 11.61 -0.88
CA VAL A 97 5.96 12.50 -2.01
C VAL A 97 6.87 11.82 -3.02
N PHE A 98 6.63 12.06 -4.31
CA PHE A 98 7.56 11.67 -5.36
C PHE A 98 8.57 12.78 -5.55
N ALA A 99 9.85 12.42 -5.55
CA ALA A 99 10.94 13.38 -5.63
C ALA A 99 12.07 12.90 -6.52
N LYS A 100 12.72 13.84 -7.19
CA LYS A 100 13.88 13.61 -8.06
C LYS A 100 14.91 14.71 -7.89
N ALA A 101 16.19 14.35 -7.88
CA ALA A 101 17.28 15.31 -7.75
C ALA A 101 17.37 16.24 -8.98
N ASN A 102 17.54 17.55 -8.76
CA ASN A 102 17.72 18.55 -9.82
C ASN A 102 18.74 19.62 -9.40
N GLY A 103 19.95 19.17 -9.03
CA GLY A 103 21.05 19.99 -8.52
C GLY A 103 21.23 19.89 -7.00
N TYR A 104 20.14 19.84 -6.24
CA TYR A 104 20.12 19.31 -4.87
C TYR A 104 19.65 17.85 -4.88
N ARG A 105 20.19 17.04 -3.96
CA ARG A 105 19.86 15.60 -3.87
C ARG A 105 19.19 15.17 -2.58
N TYR A 106 19.12 16.05 -1.57
CA TYR A 106 18.57 15.69 -0.27
C TYR A 106 17.25 16.41 -0.01
N ILE A 107 16.24 15.63 0.35
CA ILE A 107 14.99 16.13 0.92
C ILE A 107 14.76 15.54 2.31
N ARG A 108 14.05 16.28 3.15
CA ARG A 108 13.45 15.75 4.37
C ARG A 108 11.94 15.76 4.23
N VAL A 109 11.33 14.60 4.43
CA VAL A 109 9.87 14.47 4.58
C VAL A 109 9.58 14.39 6.07
N TRP A 110 8.59 15.16 6.55
CA TRP A 110 8.29 15.27 7.97
C TRP A 110 6.79 15.20 8.25
N LEU A 111 6.46 14.54 9.36
CA LEU A 111 5.18 14.64 10.04
C LEU A 111 5.39 15.43 11.35
N PRO A 112 4.56 16.44 11.62
CA PRO A 112 4.82 17.47 12.63
C PRO A 112 4.84 16.95 14.07
N SER A 113 5.88 17.27 14.82
CA SER A 113 6.03 16.85 16.23
C SER A 113 4.94 17.37 17.17
N ALA A 114 4.19 18.40 16.77
CA ALA A 114 3.05 18.90 17.54
C ALA A 114 1.87 17.91 17.58
N ASN A 115 1.73 17.07 16.55
CA ASN A 115 0.66 16.08 16.43
C ASN A 115 1.17 14.65 16.57
N PHE A 116 2.46 14.39 16.31
CA PHE A 116 3.02 13.05 16.23
C PHE A 116 4.15 12.81 17.23
N VAL A 117 4.10 11.65 17.89
CA VAL A 117 5.12 11.22 18.86
C VAL A 117 6.44 10.93 18.14
N GLY A 118 7.56 11.26 18.79
CA GLY A 118 8.88 10.81 18.34
C GLY A 118 9.49 11.64 17.20
N THR A 119 8.88 12.77 16.83
CA THR A 119 9.37 13.67 15.77
C THR A 119 9.64 12.91 14.47
N PRO A 120 8.58 12.42 13.79
CA PRO A 120 8.74 11.51 12.67
C PRO A 120 9.15 12.21 11.37
N TRP A 121 10.41 12.04 10.97
CA TRP A 121 10.97 12.52 9.69
C TRP A 121 12.02 11.57 9.14
N ALA A 122 12.35 11.73 7.88
CA ALA A 122 13.55 11.14 7.30
C ALA A 122 14.17 12.05 6.24
N ASN A 123 15.51 12.01 6.16
CA ASN A 123 16.28 12.54 5.05
C ASN A 123 16.46 11.45 3.99
N PHE A 124 16.15 11.77 2.75
CA PHE A 124 16.27 10.88 1.60
C PHE A 124 17.32 11.42 0.65
N ASP A 125 18.20 10.54 0.20
CA ASP A 125 19.17 10.80 -0.84
C ASP A 125 18.61 10.37 -2.20
N LEU A 126 18.15 11.33 -2.98
CA LEU A 126 17.54 11.14 -4.29
C LEU A 126 18.54 10.76 -5.38
N GLN A 127 19.85 10.83 -5.12
CA GLN A 127 20.85 10.41 -6.08
C GLN A 127 21.26 8.94 -5.88
N THR A 128 21.36 8.48 -4.63
CA THR A 128 21.72 7.08 -4.32
C THR A 128 20.53 6.18 -4.00
N GLY A 129 19.34 6.74 -3.80
CA GLY A 129 18.15 5.96 -3.46
C GLY A 129 18.19 5.40 -2.04
N THR A 130 18.73 6.18 -1.09
CA THR A 130 18.95 5.73 0.29
C THR A 130 18.41 6.70 1.32
N VAL A 131 17.87 6.17 2.42
CA VAL A 131 17.56 6.95 3.62
C VAL A 131 18.86 7.21 4.39
N THR A 132 19.16 8.46 4.71
CA THR A 132 20.44 8.81 5.39
C THR A 132 20.30 9.08 6.86
N LEU A 133 19.20 9.71 7.28
CA LEU A 133 18.93 10.10 8.66
C LEU A 133 17.43 9.97 8.92
N THR A 134 17.07 9.53 10.12
CA THR A 134 15.68 9.34 10.52
C THR A 134 15.43 9.90 11.92
N GLY A 135 14.23 10.42 12.13
CA GLY A 135 13.63 10.59 13.45
C GLY A 135 12.81 9.35 13.83
N GLY A 136 11.64 9.58 14.44
CA GLY A 136 10.66 8.52 14.70
C GLY A 136 9.87 8.10 13.45
N GLY A 137 8.93 7.17 13.65
CA GLY A 137 8.03 6.69 12.59
C GLY A 137 8.59 5.53 11.77
N VAL A 138 7.78 5.05 10.82
CA VAL A 138 8.14 4.06 9.80
C VAL A 138 8.50 4.80 8.53
N ILE A 139 9.64 4.46 7.93
CA ILE A 139 10.24 5.18 6.80
C ILE A 139 10.36 4.23 5.61
N GLU A 140 9.97 4.69 4.42
CA GLU A 140 10.10 3.92 3.18
C GLU A 140 10.53 4.83 2.02
N MET A 141 11.30 4.24 1.10
CA MET A 141 11.71 4.88 -0.16
C MET A 141 11.60 3.84 -1.27
N ILE A 142 10.83 4.15 -2.31
CA ILE A 142 10.58 3.26 -3.45
C ILE A 142 11.14 3.94 -4.71
N ASP A 143 12.02 3.25 -5.43
CA ASP A 143 12.45 3.67 -6.77
C ASP A 143 11.31 3.49 -7.77
N CYS A 144 10.95 4.58 -8.45
CA CYS A 144 9.88 4.63 -9.45
C CYS A 144 10.42 4.64 -10.89
N GLY A 145 11.75 4.55 -11.06
CA GLY A 145 12.42 4.65 -12.35
C GLY A 145 12.66 6.10 -12.78
N GLY A 146 13.58 6.29 -13.74
CA GLY A 146 13.88 7.61 -14.29
C GLY A 146 14.48 8.61 -13.29
N GLY A 147 15.02 8.12 -12.16
CA GLY A 147 15.56 8.93 -11.06
C GLY A 147 14.50 9.46 -10.08
N TRP A 148 13.25 9.04 -10.23
CA TRP A 148 12.16 9.36 -9.30
C TRP A 148 12.10 8.36 -8.16
N TYR A 149 11.87 8.86 -6.95
CA TYR A 149 11.64 8.06 -5.78
C TYR A 149 10.38 8.51 -5.05
N ARG A 150 9.55 7.57 -4.60
CA ARG A 150 8.50 7.86 -3.63
C ARG A 150 9.06 7.72 -2.23
N CYS A 151 9.17 8.83 -1.52
CA CYS A 151 9.66 8.91 -0.16
C CYS A 151 8.47 9.01 0.80
N SER A 152 8.43 8.23 1.88
CA SER A 152 7.32 8.25 2.84
C SER A 152 7.74 8.14 4.30
N VAL A 153 6.91 8.76 5.15
CA VAL A 153 7.02 8.73 6.61
C VAL A 153 5.63 8.44 7.18
N THR A 154 5.54 7.43 8.03
CA THR A 154 4.31 7.01 8.69
C THR A 154 4.46 7.10 10.20
N ALA A 155 3.48 7.71 10.88
CA ALA A 155 3.48 7.78 12.34
C ALA A 155 2.06 7.81 12.91
N LEU A 156 1.95 7.43 14.18
CA LEU A 156 0.73 7.55 14.97
C LEU A 156 0.62 8.99 15.49
N SER A 157 -0.50 9.65 15.20
CA SER A 157 -0.83 10.92 15.83
C SER A 157 -1.24 10.70 17.30
N ASP A 158 -0.80 11.59 18.17
CA ASP A 158 -1.19 11.65 19.57
C ASP A 158 -2.39 12.60 19.74
N VAL A 159 -2.23 13.81 19.22
CA VAL A 159 -3.21 14.90 19.36
C VAL A 159 -3.66 15.36 17.98
N GLY A 160 -4.96 15.63 17.84
CA GLY A 160 -5.53 16.21 16.61
C GLY A 160 -5.26 17.71 16.49
N GLY A 161 -5.31 18.24 15.28
CA GLY A 161 -5.15 19.67 15.04
C GLY A 161 -4.53 20.00 13.68
N ASN A 162 -4.55 21.28 13.36
CA ASN A 162 -3.94 21.82 12.17
C ASN A 162 -2.49 22.22 12.44
N THR A 163 -1.53 21.71 11.67
CA THR A 163 -0.14 22.14 11.80
C THR A 163 0.64 21.92 10.50
N LYS A 164 1.88 22.40 10.47
CA LYS A 164 2.73 22.33 9.27
C LYS A 164 3.17 20.91 8.93
N THR A 165 2.90 20.48 7.71
CA THR A 165 3.45 19.26 7.12
C THR A 165 4.30 19.67 5.93
N ASP A 166 5.60 19.46 6.06
CA ASP A 166 6.60 20.06 5.18
C ASP A 166 7.51 19.06 4.50
N ILE A 167 8.06 19.52 3.38
CA ILE A 167 9.15 18.92 2.65
C ILE A 167 10.27 19.96 2.68
N SER A 168 11.37 19.64 3.35
CA SER A 168 12.54 20.52 3.40
C SER A 168 13.58 20.07 2.39
N ILE A 169 14.27 21.02 1.77
CA ILE A 169 15.45 20.76 0.94
C ILE A 169 16.67 20.97 1.83
N LEU A 170 17.67 20.08 1.71
CA LEU A 170 18.96 20.22 2.38
C LEU A 170 20.05 20.44 1.33
N ASP A 171 21.14 21.07 1.71
CA ASP A 171 22.29 21.15 0.82
C ASP A 171 22.89 19.76 0.55
N ASN A 172 23.81 19.66 -0.41
CA ASN A 172 24.47 18.40 -0.77
C ASN A 172 25.43 17.87 0.31
N SER A 173 25.55 18.56 1.45
CA SER A 173 26.24 18.11 2.67
C SER A 173 25.26 17.78 3.81
N GLN A 174 23.95 17.74 3.53
CA GLN A 174 22.86 17.50 4.48
C GLN A 174 22.67 18.58 5.56
N ASN A 175 23.17 19.79 5.34
CA ASN A 175 22.86 20.93 6.21
C ASN A 175 21.43 21.42 5.95
N GLN A 176 20.67 21.60 7.04
CA GLN A 176 19.31 22.13 6.96
C GLN A 176 19.29 23.66 6.77
N THR A 177 20.30 24.35 7.30
CA THR A 177 20.49 25.79 7.14
C THR A 177 21.65 26.02 6.18
N PHE A 178 21.38 26.61 5.02
CA PHE A 178 22.40 26.89 4.01
C PHE A 178 22.00 28.11 3.17
N THR A 179 22.89 28.54 2.30
CA THR A 179 22.60 29.56 1.29
C THR A 179 22.46 28.84 -0.04
N GLY A 180 21.26 28.85 -0.62
CA GLY A 180 21.03 28.27 -1.94
C GLY A 180 21.75 29.02 -3.07
N ASP A 181 21.71 28.47 -4.28
CA ASP A 181 22.25 29.09 -5.50
C ASP A 181 21.15 29.80 -6.33
N GLY A 182 19.89 29.68 -5.90
CA GLY A 182 18.73 30.23 -6.61
C GLY A 182 18.40 29.56 -7.94
N THR A 183 19.02 28.41 -8.27
CA THR A 183 18.88 27.74 -9.59
C THR A 183 18.72 26.22 -9.46
N SER A 184 19.54 25.59 -8.63
CA SER A 184 19.42 24.16 -8.31
C SER A 184 18.19 23.93 -7.44
N GLY A 185 17.58 22.76 -7.55
CA GLY A 185 16.37 22.41 -6.82
C GLY A 185 16.19 20.90 -6.69
N VAL A 186 14.96 20.52 -6.41
CA VAL A 186 14.45 19.15 -6.50
C VAL A 186 13.13 19.19 -7.26
N ASP A 187 12.87 18.18 -8.07
CA ASP A 187 11.57 18.03 -8.72
C ASP A 187 10.67 17.26 -7.75
N LEU A 188 9.49 17.80 -7.48
CA LEU A 188 8.48 17.21 -6.60
C LEU A 188 7.19 16.93 -7.37
N TRP A 189 6.52 15.84 -7.00
CA TRP A 189 5.24 15.47 -7.58
C TRP A 189 4.39 14.72 -6.55
N MET A 190 3.08 14.98 -6.57
CA MET A 190 2.08 14.23 -5.79
C MET A 190 2.40 14.08 -4.31
N SER A 191 2.41 15.19 -3.56
CA SER A 191 2.42 15.09 -2.10
C SER A 191 1.09 14.51 -1.60
N GLN A 192 1.15 13.52 -0.74
CA GLN A 192 -0.02 12.80 -0.26
C GLN A 192 0.10 12.55 1.23
N VAL A 193 -0.88 13.06 1.97
CA VAL A 193 -1.07 12.76 3.38
C VAL A 193 -2.40 12.04 3.50
N GLU A 194 -2.37 10.84 4.07
CA GLU A 194 -3.55 9.97 4.17
C GLU A 194 -3.55 9.21 5.49
N ILE A 195 -4.74 8.87 6.00
CA ILE A 195 -4.88 7.93 7.10
C ILE A 195 -4.50 6.55 6.58
N GLY A 196 -3.55 5.90 7.24
CA GLY A 196 -3.01 4.62 6.82
C GLY A 196 -1.58 4.41 7.29
N GLN A 197 -1.17 3.15 7.36
CA GLN A 197 0.18 2.75 7.79
C GLN A 197 1.19 2.61 6.64
N PHE A 198 0.78 2.95 5.43
CA PHE A 198 1.56 2.90 4.21
C PHE A 198 0.87 3.79 3.17
N PRO A 199 1.61 4.27 2.16
CA PRO A 199 1.03 5.11 1.13
C PRO A 199 0.21 4.27 0.14
N SER A 200 -1.00 4.71 -0.21
CA SER A 200 -1.78 4.12 -1.31
C SER A 200 -1.33 4.66 -2.66
N SER A 201 -1.93 4.21 -3.77
CA SER A 201 -1.71 4.84 -5.08
C SER A 201 -1.93 6.36 -5.03
N PRO A 202 -1.29 7.13 -5.93
CA PRO A 202 -1.44 8.58 -5.98
C PRO A 202 -2.91 9.01 -6.17
N ILE A 203 -3.38 9.92 -5.31
CA ILE A 203 -4.72 10.51 -5.31
C ILE A 203 -4.57 12.00 -5.65
N HIS A 204 -4.98 12.36 -6.87
CA HIS A 204 -4.84 13.73 -7.34
C HIS A 204 -5.93 14.61 -6.72
N THR A 205 -5.51 15.75 -6.20
CA THR A 205 -6.35 16.75 -5.55
C THR A 205 -6.15 18.10 -6.23
N VAL A 206 -7.27 18.79 -6.50
CA VAL A 206 -7.27 20.15 -7.04
C VAL A 206 -7.66 21.13 -5.94
N ALA A 207 -8.92 21.55 -5.86
CA ALA A 207 -9.40 22.52 -4.87
C ALA A 207 -9.78 21.94 -3.48
N ALA A 208 -9.86 20.61 -3.35
CA ALA A 208 -10.28 19.95 -2.13
C ALA A 208 -9.69 18.54 -2.03
N ALA A 209 -9.72 17.99 -0.81
CA ALA A 209 -9.40 16.60 -0.56
C ALA A 209 -10.29 15.68 -1.41
N VAL A 210 -9.67 14.75 -2.13
CA VAL A 210 -10.37 13.78 -2.97
C VAL A 210 -10.24 12.40 -2.35
N THR A 211 -11.33 11.66 -2.37
CA THR A 211 -11.37 10.27 -1.90
C THR A 211 -11.23 9.34 -3.10
N ARG A 212 -10.25 8.44 -3.05
CA ARG A 212 -10.20 7.24 -3.90
C ARG A 212 -11.16 6.21 -3.33
N ASN A 213 -12.02 5.63 -4.17
CA ASN A 213 -12.88 4.53 -3.77
C ASN A 213 -12.08 3.25 -3.51
N ILE A 214 -12.65 2.34 -2.72
CA ILE A 214 -12.11 0.99 -2.56
C ILE A 214 -12.05 0.27 -3.92
N ASP A 215 -10.96 -0.44 -4.19
CA ASP A 215 -10.85 -1.28 -5.37
C ASP A 215 -11.75 -2.51 -5.22
N SER A 216 -12.54 -2.79 -6.26
CA SER A 216 -13.35 -4.00 -6.35
C SER A 216 -12.90 -4.81 -7.56
N LEU A 217 -12.35 -6.00 -7.31
CA LEU A 217 -11.99 -6.95 -8.35
C LEU A 217 -13.19 -7.85 -8.65
N ILE A 218 -13.90 -7.56 -9.74
CA ILE A 218 -15.08 -8.33 -10.16
C ILE A 218 -14.77 -9.09 -11.46
N TYR A 219 -14.85 -10.42 -11.42
CA TYR A 219 -14.81 -11.25 -12.62
C TYR A 219 -16.25 -11.60 -13.04
N PRO A 220 -16.77 -11.08 -14.17
CA PRO A 220 -18.02 -11.59 -14.71
C PRO A 220 -17.79 -13.05 -15.14
N ALA A 221 -18.73 -13.94 -14.85
CA ALA A 221 -18.61 -15.38 -15.11
C ALA A 221 -18.24 -15.70 -16.58
N SER A 222 -18.59 -14.80 -17.51
CA SER A 222 -18.28 -14.86 -18.94
C SER A 222 -16.92 -14.30 -19.36
N ALA A 223 -16.09 -13.79 -18.44
CA ALA A 223 -14.71 -13.31 -18.68
C ALA A 223 -13.63 -14.10 -17.92
N VAL A 224 -14.04 -14.91 -16.94
CA VAL A 224 -13.19 -15.91 -16.26
C VAL A 224 -12.52 -16.80 -17.31
N PRO A 225 -11.18 -16.93 -17.45
CA PRO A 225 -10.57 -17.79 -18.47
C PRO A 225 -11.14 -19.22 -18.44
N GLU A 226 -11.14 -19.94 -19.57
CA GLU A 226 -11.80 -21.27 -19.66
C GLU A 226 -11.26 -22.28 -18.63
N ARG A 227 -9.99 -22.14 -18.22
CA ARG A 227 -9.36 -22.84 -17.07
C ARG A 227 -10.01 -22.59 -15.69
N PHE A 228 -10.95 -21.66 -15.62
CA PHE A 228 -11.72 -21.29 -14.44
C PHE A 228 -13.24 -21.35 -14.73
N ARG A 229 -13.68 -21.80 -15.93
CA ARG A 229 -15.10 -21.95 -16.30
C ARG A 229 -15.52 -23.41 -16.33
N ILE A 230 -16.50 -23.73 -15.47
CA ILE A 230 -17.29 -24.96 -15.39
C ILE A 230 -16.46 -26.21 -15.06
N GLY A 231 -16.34 -26.42 -13.74
CA GLY A 231 -15.71 -27.58 -13.12
C GLY A 231 -15.02 -27.26 -11.80
N GLU A 232 -14.72 -25.98 -11.53
CA GLU A 232 -13.89 -25.55 -10.41
C GLU A 232 -14.43 -24.24 -9.78
N GLY A 233 -14.20 -24.08 -8.49
CA GLY A 233 -14.91 -23.17 -7.59
C GLY A 233 -14.92 -21.67 -7.93
N LYS A 234 -15.91 -20.96 -7.38
CA LYS A 234 -15.90 -19.49 -7.33
C LYS A 234 -14.92 -19.02 -6.26
N VAL A 235 -13.98 -18.15 -6.62
CA VAL A 235 -13.17 -17.35 -5.68
C VAL A 235 -13.88 -16.02 -5.46
N ASN A 236 -14.32 -15.75 -4.23
CA ASN A 236 -14.77 -14.41 -3.84
C ASN A 236 -13.72 -13.79 -2.91
N THR A 237 -13.09 -12.70 -3.35
CA THR A 237 -12.20 -11.88 -2.52
C THR A 237 -12.89 -10.56 -2.25
N VAL A 238 -13.28 -10.32 -1.01
CA VAL A 238 -13.88 -9.05 -0.61
C VAL A 238 -12.98 -8.43 0.46
N PRO A 239 -12.28 -7.31 0.21
CA PRO A 239 -11.68 -6.56 1.29
C PRO A 239 -12.81 -6.07 2.22
N PHE A 240 -12.83 -6.51 3.47
CA PHE A 240 -13.90 -6.19 4.43
C PHE A 240 -13.35 -5.42 5.65
N TRP A 241 -14.26 -4.67 6.28
CA TRP A 241 -14.08 -3.99 7.56
C TRP A 241 -14.70 -4.86 8.66
N ALA A 242 -13.95 -5.26 9.68
CA ALA A 242 -14.49 -6.01 10.82
C ALA A 242 -14.14 -5.32 12.15
N THR A 243 -15.12 -5.23 13.03
CA THR A 243 -14.98 -4.59 14.35
C THR A 243 -14.75 -5.60 15.49
N ASN A 244 -14.89 -6.91 15.23
CA ASN A 244 -14.90 -7.94 16.27
C ASN A 244 -14.27 -9.25 15.77
N GLU A 245 -13.44 -9.86 16.61
CA GLU A 245 -12.88 -11.22 16.47
C GLU A 245 -14.06 -12.25 16.48
N ASP A 246 -14.04 -13.21 15.56
CA ASP A 246 -14.94 -14.38 15.45
C ASP A 246 -16.37 -14.24 14.83
N THR A 247 -16.84 -13.07 14.38
CA THR A 247 -18.11 -13.02 13.59
C THR A 247 -17.86 -13.15 12.09
N PHE A 248 -18.02 -14.35 11.50
CA PHE A 248 -18.29 -14.64 10.06
C PHE A 248 -17.59 -13.79 8.97
N ASN A 249 -16.39 -13.27 9.21
CA ASN A 249 -15.73 -12.35 8.28
C ASN A 249 -14.60 -13.05 7.53
N PHE A 250 -14.92 -13.56 6.34
CA PHE A 250 -14.04 -14.37 5.50
C PHE A 250 -13.21 -13.46 4.57
N PHE A 251 -11.87 -13.61 4.59
CA PHE A 251 -10.95 -12.93 3.66
C PHE A 251 -11.09 -13.49 2.24
N TRP A 252 -11.39 -14.78 2.19
CA TRP A 252 -11.50 -15.55 0.99
C TRP A 252 -12.43 -16.72 1.25
N GLU A 253 -13.38 -16.92 0.35
CA GLU A 253 -14.26 -18.07 0.34
C GLU A 253 -14.22 -18.75 -1.03
N LEU A 254 -13.90 -20.04 -1.03
CA LEU A 254 -14.08 -20.91 -2.18
C LEU A 254 -15.33 -21.74 -2.03
N TYR A 255 -16.05 -21.88 -3.14
CA TYR A 255 -17.16 -22.83 -3.26
C TYR A 255 -16.70 -24.08 -4.00
N ASP A 256 -17.14 -25.25 -3.55
CA ASP A 256 -16.99 -26.48 -4.33
C ASP A 256 -17.77 -26.37 -5.65
N ALA A 257 -17.23 -26.97 -6.71
CA ALA A 257 -17.77 -26.84 -8.05
C ALA A 257 -19.10 -27.56 -8.20
N GLY A 258 -20.08 -26.89 -8.80
CA GLY A 258 -21.40 -27.48 -9.06
C GLY A 258 -22.34 -27.53 -7.85
N VAL A 259 -21.96 -26.97 -6.70
CA VAL A 259 -22.81 -26.88 -5.51
C VAL A 259 -23.35 -25.43 -5.36
N PRO A 260 -24.63 -25.21 -5.00
CA PRO A 260 -25.18 -23.86 -4.76
C PRO A 260 -24.40 -23.07 -3.70
N SER A 261 -24.64 -21.76 -3.59
CA SER A 261 -23.99 -20.84 -2.61
C SER A 261 -24.23 -21.17 -1.12
N ALA A 262 -24.96 -22.24 -0.82
CA ALA A 262 -25.12 -22.82 0.51
C ALA A 262 -24.37 -24.18 0.63
N GLY A 263 -23.38 -24.41 -0.23
CA GLY A 263 -22.65 -25.68 -0.38
C GLY A 263 -21.46 -25.83 0.56
N ARG A 264 -20.50 -26.65 0.13
CA ARG A 264 -19.21 -26.81 0.81
C ARG A 264 -18.32 -25.61 0.53
N THR A 265 -17.74 -25.04 1.58
CA THR A 265 -16.86 -23.87 1.47
C THR A 265 -15.53 -24.07 2.17
N TYR A 266 -14.48 -23.48 1.60
CA TYR A 266 -13.19 -23.27 2.25
C TYR A 266 -13.07 -21.79 2.57
N GLN A 267 -12.73 -21.49 3.81
CA GLN A 267 -12.84 -20.13 4.35
C GLN A 267 -11.57 -19.77 5.11
N LEU A 268 -10.85 -18.77 4.61
CA LEU A 268 -9.75 -18.13 5.34
C LEU A 268 -10.33 -16.94 6.11
N TYR A 269 -10.14 -16.88 7.42
CA TYR A 269 -10.74 -15.83 8.24
C TYR A 269 -9.82 -15.35 9.36
N ASP A 270 -10.16 -14.18 9.90
CA ASP A 270 -9.38 -13.57 10.97
C ASP A 270 -9.67 -14.26 12.29
N HIS A 271 -8.63 -14.54 13.08
CA HIS A 271 -8.79 -15.08 14.42
C HIS A 271 -8.34 -14.10 15.50
N SER A 272 -7.22 -13.40 15.27
CA SER A 272 -6.76 -12.35 16.17
C SER A 272 -5.88 -11.35 15.44
N ILE A 273 -5.49 -10.27 16.11
CA ILE A 273 -4.55 -9.27 15.59
C ILE A 273 -3.22 -9.86 15.05
N THR A 274 -2.83 -11.07 15.48
CA THR A 274 -1.58 -11.73 15.07
C THR A 274 -1.78 -13.09 14.39
N SER A 275 -3.02 -13.55 14.19
CA SER A 275 -3.25 -14.89 13.65
C SER A 275 -4.47 -15.04 12.74
N ILE A 276 -4.37 -16.00 11.83
CA ILE A 276 -5.45 -16.43 10.93
C ILE A 276 -5.83 -17.87 11.19
N LYS A 277 -7.00 -18.27 10.67
CA LYS A 277 -7.43 -19.66 10.59
C LYS A 277 -8.00 -19.96 9.22
N ILE A 278 -7.93 -21.23 8.86
CA ILE A 278 -8.76 -21.78 7.80
C ILE A 278 -9.78 -22.73 8.39
N GLN A 279 -11.01 -22.66 7.90
CA GLN A 279 -12.03 -23.66 8.14
C GLN A 279 -12.62 -24.22 6.85
N THR A 280 -13.20 -25.41 6.97
CA THR A 280 -14.07 -25.99 5.96
C THR A 280 -15.49 -26.08 6.52
N SER A 281 -16.48 -25.76 5.69
CA SER A 281 -17.87 -25.84 6.07
C SER A 281 -18.72 -26.54 5.01
N ASN A 282 -19.89 -27.05 5.38
CA ASN A 282 -20.88 -27.59 4.45
C ASN A 282 -22.27 -27.17 4.91
N GLY A 283 -22.99 -26.38 4.09
CA GLY A 283 -24.32 -25.91 4.47
C GLY A 283 -24.34 -25.08 5.76
N GLY A 284 -23.27 -24.32 6.02
CA GLY A 284 -23.09 -23.52 7.24
C GLY A 284 -22.62 -24.31 8.46
N THR A 285 -22.45 -25.64 8.36
CA THR A 285 -21.86 -26.46 9.42
C THR A 285 -20.35 -26.48 9.29
N ILE A 286 -19.63 -26.09 10.35
CA ILE A 286 -18.15 -26.18 10.39
C ILE A 286 -17.75 -27.64 10.53
N LEU A 287 -16.88 -28.11 9.63
CA LEU A 287 -16.39 -29.49 9.62
C LEU A 287 -14.99 -29.59 10.23
N HIS A 288 -14.08 -28.70 9.80
CA HIS A 288 -12.70 -28.67 10.29
C HIS A 288 -12.22 -27.22 10.43
N VAL A 289 -11.30 -27.00 11.38
CA VAL A 289 -10.65 -25.71 11.61
C VAL A 289 -9.17 -25.96 11.91
N LEU A 290 -8.27 -25.23 11.25
CA LEU A 290 -6.84 -25.26 11.59
C LEU A 290 -6.58 -24.59 12.95
N ALA A 291 -5.48 -25.00 13.58
CA ALA A 291 -4.92 -24.24 14.69
C ALA A 291 -4.58 -22.80 14.21
N PRO A 292 -4.63 -21.80 15.11
CA PRO A 292 -4.23 -20.44 14.76
C PRO A 292 -2.83 -20.39 14.14
N CYS A 293 -2.70 -19.72 13.00
CA CYS A 293 -1.45 -19.57 12.28
C CYS A 293 -0.94 -18.12 12.44
N THR A 294 0.26 -17.93 12.98
CA THR A 294 0.79 -16.58 13.25
C THR A 294 1.37 -15.94 11.99
N VAL A 295 0.81 -14.80 11.59
CA VAL A 295 1.21 -14.06 10.37
C VAL A 295 2.16 -12.93 10.71
N ALA A 296 3.37 -12.96 10.13
CA ALA A 296 4.27 -11.81 10.21
C ALA A 296 3.76 -10.67 9.32
N ARG A 297 3.94 -9.41 9.75
CA ARG A 297 3.59 -8.23 8.93
C ARG A 297 4.38 -8.24 7.62
N GLN A 298 3.71 -7.91 6.51
CA GLN A 298 4.33 -7.74 5.18
C GLN A 298 5.07 -9.00 4.69
N ALA A 299 4.57 -10.18 5.03
CA ALA A 299 5.11 -11.46 4.55
C ALA A 299 4.26 -12.02 3.38
N GLU A 300 4.93 -12.58 2.37
CA GLU A 300 4.31 -13.42 1.34
C GLU A 300 3.88 -14.74 2.00
N GLN A 301 2.67 -15.21 1.68
CA GLN A 301 2.12 -16.44 2.23
C GLN A 301 1.59 -17.31 1.09
N GLU A 302 1.90 -18.60 1.17
CA GLU A 302 1.58 -19.57 0.14
C GLU A 302 0.45 -20.49 0.61
N ASN A 303 -0.57 -20.62 -0.23
CA ASN A 303 -1.67 -21.54 0.00
C ASN A 303 -1.73 -22.53 -1.15
N THR A 304 -1.59 -23.82 -0.81
CA THR A 304 -1.80 -24.91 -1.75
C THR A 304 -3.17 -25.50 -1.52
N HIS A 305 -4.04 -25.41 -2.52
CA HIS A 305 -5.37 -26.00 -2.47
C HIS A 305 -5.44 -27.25 -3.37
N ARG A 306 -5.99 -28.32 -2.81
CA ARG A 306 -6.31 -29.54 -3.55
C ARG A 306 -7.73 -29.98 -3.21
N ALA A 307 -8.69 -29.49 -4.01
CA ALA A 307 -10.12 -29.66 -3.76
C ALA A 307 -10.58 -31.13 -3.75
N ASP A 308 -9.92 -31.96 -4.57
CA ASP A 308 -10.20 -33.39 -4.77
C ASP A 308 -9.90 -34.26 -3.53
N ALA A 309 -8.85 -33.92 -2.78
CA ALA A 309 -8.42 -34.66 -1.60
C ALA A 309 -9.04 -34.14 -0.29
N GLY A 310 -9.83 -33.06 -0.34
CA GLY A 310 -10.22 -32.32 0.87
C GLY A 310 -9.02 -31.72 1.61
N ASN A 311 -7.88 -31.58 0.91
CA ASN A 311 -6.63 -31.16 1.49
C ASN A 311 -6.38 -29.68 1.22
N LEU A 312 -6.24 -28.91 2.29
CA LEU A 312 -5.81 -27.52 2.22
C LEU A 312 -4.60 -27.34 3.12
N THR A 313 -3.51 -26.84 2.54
CA THR A 313 -2.26 -26.63 3.26
C THR A 313 -1.95 -25.15 3.34
N LEU A 314 -1.71 -24.69 4.56
CA LEU A 314 -1.20 -23.36 4.86
C LEU A 314 0.29 -23.46 5.17
N ALA A 315 1.13 -22.81 4.34
CA ALA A 315 2.59 -22.86 4.47
C ALA A 315 3.19 -21.44 4.55
N GLY A 316 4.35 -21.31 5.21
CA GLY A 316 5.09 -20.04 5.31
C GLY A 316 4.87 -19.21 6.58
N TYR A 317 4.24 -19.79 7.60
CA TYR A 317 3.90 -19.10 8.87
C TYR A 317 4.91 -19.40 9.99
N ALA A 318 5.06 -18.45 10.93
CA ALA A 318 6.04 -18.54 12.02
C ALA A 318 5.67 -19.59 13.09
N ALA A 319 4.37 -19.89 13.23
CA ALA A 319 3.84 -20.94 14.08
C ALA A 319 2.44 -21.35 13.58
N GLY A 320 2.13 -22.65 13.64
CA GLY A 320 0.81 -23.19 13.29
C GLY A 320 0.62 -23.55 11.81
N ASP A 321 1.70 -23.73 11.04
CA ASP A 321 1.58 -24.33 9.71
C ASP A 321 0.86 -25.69 9.79
N GLY A 322 0.01 -25.97 8.81
CA GLY A 322 -0.92 -27.08 8.97
C GLY A 322 -1.64 -27.47 7.69
N THR A 323 -2.00 -28.74 7.63
CA THR A 323 -2.83 -29.32 6.58
C THR A 323 -4.18 -29.70 7.19
N ILE A 324 -5.28 -29.13 6.70
CA ILE A 324 -6.59 -29.76 6.88
C ILE A 324 -6.60 -30.91 5.89
N ALA A 325 -6.66 -32.15 6.38
CA ALA A 325 -6.92 -33.30 5.54
C ALA A 325 -8.35 -33.77 5.77
N GLY A 326 -9.22 -33.52 4.80
CA GLY A 326 -10.50 -34.20 4.70
C GLY A 326 -10.29 -35.66 4.29
N THR A 327 -11.30 -36.51 4.56
CA THR A 327 -11.43 -37.76 3.79
C THR A 327 -11.63 -37.41 2.30
N PRO A 328 -11.27 -38.26 1.32
CA PRO A 328 -11.55 -37.97 -0.09
C PRO A 328 -13.06 -37.84 -0.32
N TRP A 329 -13.50 -36.76 -0.97
CA TRP A 329 -14.93 -36.48 -1.24
C TRP A 329 -15.32 -36.68 -2.72
N ASP A 330 -14.51 -37.44 -3.45
CA ASP A 330 -14.48 -37.64 -4.91
C ASP A 330 -15.81 -37.41 -5.65
N GLN A 331 -15.77 -36.61 -6.73
CA GLN A 331 -16.29 -37.02 -8.05
C GLN A 331 -15.58 -36.37 -9.27
N TYR A 332 -14.73 -35.35 -9.12
CA TYR A 332 -13.99 -34.77 -10.26
C TYR A 332 -12.55 -34.40 -9.90
N PRO A 333 -11.54 -34.82 -10.69
CA PRO A 333 -10.15 -34.42 -10.46
C PRO A 333 -9.93 -32.97 -10.88
N THR A 334 -9.44 -32.14 -9.97
CA THR A 334 -8.96 -30.78 -10.25
C THR A 334 -7.44 -30.73 -10.13
N PRO A 335 -6.69 -30.10 -11.05
CA PRO A 335 -5.25 -29.91 -10.90
C PRO A 335 -4.91 -29.08 -9.65
N ALA A 336 -3.81 -29.41 -8.98
CA ALA A 336 -3.31 -28.60 -7.87
C ALA A 336 -3.04 -27.16 -8.36
N SER A 337 -3.67 -26.19 -7.71
CA SER A 337 -3.52 -24.77 -8.04
C SER A 337 -2.90 -24.05 -6.85
N LEU A 338 -1.78 -23.36 -7.08
CA LEU A 338 -1.09 -22.56 -6.07
C LEU A 338 -1.60 -21.13 -6.12
N LEU A 339 -2.13 -20.61 -5.01
CA LEU A 339 -2.51 -19.20 -4.89
C LEU A 339 -1.58 -18.51 -3.89
N TYR A 340 -0.89 -17.46 -4.34
CA TYR A 340 -0.06 -16.63 -3.44
C TYR A 340 -0.80 -15.33 -3.11
N TYR A 341 -0.75 -14.96 -1.84
CA TYR A 341 -1.17 -13.64 -1.39
C TYR A 341 -0.15 -12.96 -0.48
N GLY A 342 -0.09 -11.64 -0.54
CA GLY A 342 0.58 -10.80 0.46
C GLY A 342 -0.44 -10.22 1.44
N MET A 343 -0.06 -10.02 2.71
CA MET A 343 -0.92 -9.36 3.70
C MET A 343 -0.23 -8.14 4.33
N ASN A 344 -0.90 -6.99 4.31
CA ASN A 344 -0.54 -5.80 5.07
C ASN A 344 -1.68 -5.47 6.06
N ARG A 345 -1.58 -5.98 7.29
CA ARG A 345 -2.59 -5.81 8.36
C ARG A 345 -2.30 -4.57 9.21
N ASN A 346 -3.31 -3.73 9.41
CA ASN A 346 -3.31 -2.66 10.40
C ASN A 346 -4.13 -3.04 11.65
N SER A 347 -4.29 -2.11 12.60
CA SER A 347 -5.08 -2.30 13.83
C SER A 347 -6.60 -2.43 13.61
N GLN A 348 -7.07 -2.43 12.36
CA GLN A 348 -8.49 -2.51 11.99
C GLN A 348 -8.81 -3.79 11.19
N HIS A 349 -7.96 -4.83 11.26
CA HIS A 349 -8.22 -6.15 10.68
C HIS A 349 -8.43 -6.17 9.15
N GLN A 350 -7.79 -5.25 8.42
CA GLN A 350 -7.98 -5.11 6.97
C GLN A 350 -6.99 -5.94 6.15
N PHE A 351 -7.46 -6.48 5.01
CA PHE A 351 -6.64 -7.10 3.98
C PHE A 351 -6.26 -6.06 2.92
N ASN A 352 -4.98 -5.71 2.84
CA ASN A 352 -4.38 -4.99 1.72
C ASN A 352 -3.18 -5.80 1.23
N GLY A 353 -3.13 -6.18 -0.05
CA GLY A 353 -2.06 -7.05 -0.51
C GLY A 353 -2.13 -7.46 -1.97
N LEU A 354 -1.12 -8.25 -2.36
CA LEU A 354 -0.92 -8.74 -3.71
C LEU A 354 -1.72 -10.02 -3.90
N LEU A 355 -2.55 -10.10 -4.94
CA LEU A 355 -3.09 -11.38 -5.43
C LEU A 355 -2.37 -11.71 -6.74
N SER A 356 -1.61 -12.79 -6.76
CA SER A 356 -0.96 -13.28 -7.99
C SER A 356 -1.82 -14.35 -8.67
N GLU A 357 -1.60 -14.53 -9.97
CA GLU A 357 -2.25 -15.60 -10.73
C GLU A 357 -1.85 -16.98 -10.19
N ALA A 358 -2.77 -17.95 -10.28
CA ALA A 358 -2.47 -19.32 -9.90
C ALA A 358 -1.37 -19.90 -10.80
N TYR A 359 -0.26 -20.33 -10.20
CA TYR A 359 0.84 -20.97 -10.92
C TYR A 359 0.68 -22.49 -10.85
N VAL A 360 0.86 -23.15 -12.00
CA VAL A 360 1.10 -24.60 -12.07
C VAL A 360 2.54 -24.74 -12.60
N PRO A 361 3.44 -25.45 -11.90
CA PRO A 361 4.80 -25.67 -12.39
C PRO A 361 4.86 -26.35 -13.76
#